data_AF-X1AX59-F1
#
_entry.id   AF-X1AX59-F1
#
_cell.length_a   1.000
_cell.length_b   1.000
_cell.length_c   1.000
_cell.angle_alpha   90.00
_cell.angle_beta   90.00
_cell.angle_gamma   90.00
#
_symmetry.space_group_name_H-M   'P 1'
#
loop_
_entity.id
_entity.type
_entity.pdbx_description
1 polymer ?
#
loop_
_entity_poly.entity_id
_entity_poly.type
_entity_poly.pdbx_seq_one_letter_code
_entity_poly.pdbx_strand_id
1 'polypeptide(L)'
;MNAETKNNHMQKLIVKRLIQVAIQFFMLAAILFISSGQLDWIWAWVYLIVGLSGTLIATPIMLRTNPEVIAERAEIKKDSKGWDKTFGKISMTVTLAMLIVAGLDQRFGRSGKPFGWLDKPFGLSYGFPLGLHIIGLVMYAIGIALLFWSMVSNKYFSRYVRIQKER
;
A
#
# COMPACT_ATOMS: atom_id res chain seq x y z
N MET A 1 -11.73 30.45 -14.87
CA MET A 1 -10.75 29.45 -15.38
C MET A 1 -11.43 28.67 -16.49
N ASN A 2 -10.82 28.60 -17.67
CA ASN A 2 -11.46 28.13 -18.90
C ASN A 2 -11.51 26.58 -18.91
N ALA A 3 -12.47 25.99 -19.61
CA ALA A 3 -12.69 24.53 -19.61
C ALA A 3 -11.44 23.74 -20.04
N GLU A 4 -10.69 24.28 -21.00
CA GLU A 4 -9.44 23.72 -21.53
C GLU A 4 -8.30 23.73 -20.48
N THR A 5 -8.18 24.83 -19.73
CA THR A 5 -7.19 24.95 -18.64
C THR A 5 -7.49 23.97 -17.50
N LYS A 6 -8.77 23.76 -17.19
CA LYS A 6 -9.23 22.79 -16.19
C LYS A 6 -8.91 21.36 -16.62
N ASN A 7 -9.10 21.02 -17.90
CA ASN A 7 -8.80 19.69 -18.44
C ASN A 7 -7.29 19.38 -18.39
N ASN A 8 -6.46 20.32 -18.83
CA ASN A 8 -5.00 20.17 -18.80
C ASN A 8 -4.44 20.03 -17.38
N HIS A 9 -5.04 20.73 -16.40
CA HIS A 9 -4.67 20.59 -15.00
C HIS A 9 -5.01 19.19 -14.45
N MET A 10 -6.23 18.71 -14.73
CA MET A 10 -6.66 17.37 -14.28
C MET A 10 -5.82 16.25 -14.91
N GLN A 11 -5.46 16.35 -16.18
CA GLN A 11 -4.57 15.38 -16.85
C GLN A 11 -3.20 15.32 -16.17
N LYS A 12 -2.60 16.47 -15.84
CA LYS A 12 -1.31 16.52 -15.11
C LYS A 12 -1.40 15.83 -13.75
N LEU A 13 -2.48 16.03 -13.01
CA LEU A 13 -2.70 15.37 -11.72
C LEU A 13 -2.84 13.85 -11.86
N ILE A 14 -3.56 13.38 -12.88
CA ILE A 14 -3.71 11.95 -13.19
C ILE A 14 -2.35 11.34 -13.52
N VAL A 15 -1.58 11.94 -14.44
CA VAL A 15 -0.26 11.43 -14.83
C VAL A 15 0.69 11.38 -13.63
N LYS A 16 0.76 12.46 -12.84
CA LYS A 16 1.56 12.49 -11.61
C LYS A 16 1.18 11.35 -10.66
N ARG A 17 -0.13 11.10 -10.49
CA ARG A 17 -0.62 10.02 -9.65
C ARG A 17 -0.27 8.64 -10.20
N LEU A 18 -0.41 8.42 -11.50
CA LEU A 18 -0.03 7.15 -12.15
C LEU A 18 1.47 6.87 -12.00
N ILE A 19 2.32 7.88 -12.19
CA ILE A 19 3.77 7.75 -11.96
C ILE A 19 4.05 7.40 -10.50
N GLN A 20 3.40 8.07 -9.55
CA GLN A 20 3.57 7.77 -8.12
C GLN A 20 3.16 6.33 -7.79
N VAL A 21 2.04 5.86 -8.32
CA VAL A 21 1.57 4.48 -8.14
C VAL A 21 2.54 3.50 -8.79
N ALA A 22 3.00 3.76 -10.01
CA ALA A 22 3.97 2.91 -10.69
C ALA A 22 5.28 2.78 -9.90
N ILE A 23 5.85 3.90 -9.44
CA ILE A 23 7.06 3.92 -8.61
C ILE A 23 6.82 3.14 -7.31
N GLN A 24 5.67 3.35 -6.65
CA GLN A 24 5.34 2.65 -5.41
C GLN A 24 5.28 1.12 -5.61
N PHE A 25 4.52 0.64 -6.61
CA PHE A 25 4.39 -0.79 -6.86
C PHE A 25 5.68 -1.42 -7.39
N PHE A 26 6.47 -0.68 -8.16
CA PHE A 26 7.81 -1.11 -8.56
C PHE A 26 8.72 -1.28 -7.35
N MET A 27 8.74 -0.34 -6.40
CA MET A 27 9.50 -0.49 -5.15
C MET A 27 9.04 -1.68 -4.32
N LEU A 28 7.72 -1.89 -4.18
CA LEU A 28 7.18 -3.05 -3.46
C LEU A 28 7.60 -4.38 -4.12
N ALA A 29 7.48 -4.46 -5.45
CA ALA A 29 7.90 -5.62 -6.21
C ALA A 29 9.40 -5.87 -6.07
N ALA A 30 10.23 -4.83 -6.23
CA ALA A 30 11.67 -4.91 -6.06
C ALA A 30 12.03 -5.44 -4.66
N ILE A 31 11.42 -4.91 -3.60
CA ILE A 31 11.68 -5.38 -2.23
C ILE A 31 11.32 -6.86 -2.09
N LEU A 32 10.12 -7.27 -2.51
CA LEU A 32 9.66 -8.66 -2.39
C LEU A 32 10.54 -9.63 -3.18
N PHE A 33 10.85 -9.31 -4.43
CA PHE A 33 11.58 -10.21 -5.32
C PHE A 33 13.10 -10.21 -5.12
N ILE A 34 13.69 -9.08 -4.71
CA ILE A 34 15.11 -9.03 -4.34
C ILE A 34 15.34 -9.79 -3.03
N SER A 35 14.45 -9.61 -2.04
CA SER A 35 14.57 -10.35 -0.77
C SER A 35 14.27 -11.85 -0.92
N SER A 36 13.26 -12.22 -1.72
CA SER A 36 12.98 -13.63 -2.03
C SER A 36 14.05 -14.27 -2.92
N GLY A 37 14.69 -13.49 -3.79
CA GLY A 37 15.64 -13.98 -4.79
C GLY A 37 15.00 -14.75 -5.95
N GLN A 38 13.67 -14.71 -6.09
CA GLN A 38 12.93 -15.48 -7.10
C GLN A 38 11.63 -14.79 -7.55
N LEU A 39 11.24 -14.97 -8.81
CA LEU A 39 10.03 -14.37 -9.40
C LEU A 39 8.82 -15.32 -9.49
N ASP A 40 8.99 -16.61 -9.21
CA ASP A 40 7.94 -17.64 -9.25
C ASP A 40 7.05 -17.64 -7.98
N TRP A 41 7.14 -16.61 -7.14
CA TRP A 41 6.32 -16.48 -5.94
C TRP A 41 4.92 -15.93 -6.27
N ILE A 42 3.98 -16.85 -6.53
CA ILE A 42 2.60 -16.54 -6.93
C ILE A 42 1.91 -15.56 -5.97
N TRP A 43 2.05 -15.76 -4.65
CA TRP A 43 1.36 -14.92 -3.67
C TRP A 43 1.89 -13.49 -3.60
N ALA A 44 3.16 -13.25 -3.93
CA ALA A 44 3.66 -11.87 -4.10
C ALA A 44 2.99 -11.19 -5.30
N TRP A 45 2.82 -11.90 -6.42
CA TRP A 45 2.08 -11.37 -7.57
C TRP A 45 0.63 -11.09 -7.23
N VAL A 46 -0.06 -12.00 -6.53
CA VAL A 46 -1.44 -11.79 -6.09
C VAL A 46 -1.55 -10.53 -5.20
N TYR A 47 -0.65 -10.38 -4.22
CA TYR A 47 -0.59 -9.19 -3.37
C TYR A 47 -0.42 -7.90 -4.20
N LEU A 48 0.54 -7.87 -5.13
CA LEU A 48 0.81 -6.72 -5.98
C LEU A 48 -0.36 -6.38 -6.90
N ILE A 49 -0.96 -7.39 -7.56
CA ILE A 49 -2.07 -7.20 -8.51
C ILE A 49 -3.32 -6.71 -7.78
N VAL A 50 -3.65 -7.28 -6.62
CA VAL A 50 -4.83 -6.85 -5.85
C VAL A 50 -4.64 -5.43 -5.32
N GLY A 51 -3.45 -5.11 -4.79
CA GLY A 51 -3.14 -3.75 -4.36
C GLY A 51 -3.19 -2.73 -5.51
N LEU A 52 -2.63 -3.09 -6.66
CA LEU A 52 -2.55 -2.22 -7.83
C LEU A 52 -3.94 -1.97 -8.40
N SER A 53 -4.72 -3.03 -8.61
CA SER A 53 -6.09 -2.93 -9.12
C SER A 53 -6.98 -2.09 -8.18
N GLY A 54 -6.92 -2.32 -6.86
CA GLY A 54 -7.65 -1.50 -5.89
C GLY A 54 -7.27 -0.02 -5.98
N THR A 55 -5.98 0.29 -6.14
CA THR A 55 -5.49 1.67 -6.28
C THR A 55 -5.92 2.32 -7.60
N LEU A 56 -5.86 1.57 -8.71
CA LEU A 56 -6.26 2.06 -10.03
C LEU A 56 -7.77 2.27 -10.15
N ILE A 57 -8.59 1.44 -9.49
CA ILE A 57 -10.04 1.60 -9.45
C ILE A 57 -10.43 2.82 -8.61
N ALA A 58 -9.80 2.99 -7.44
CA ALA A 58 -10.19 4.05 -6.52
C ALA A 58 -9.68 5.44 -6.93
N THR A 59 -8.56 5.52 -7.65
CA THR A 59 -7.97 6.81 -8.04
C THR A 59 -8.91 7.69 -8.90
N PRO A 60 -9.53 7.19 -9.98
CA PRO A 60 -10.52 7.95 -10.77
C PRO A 60 -11.74 8.38 -9.95
N ILE A 61 -12.23 7.52 -9.05
CA ILE A 61 -13.38 7.82 -8.19
C ILE A 61 -13.04 9.01 -7.29
N MET A 62 -11.89 8.95 -6.61
CA MET A 62 -11.43 10.03 -5.73
C MET A 62 -11.12 11.33 -6.47
N LEU A 63 -10.57 11.26 -7.68
CA LEU A 63 -10.33 12.47 -8.49
C LEU A 63 -11.62 13.17 -8.90
N ARG A 64 -12.73 12.44 -9.01
CA ARG A 64 -14.05 13.00 -9.30
C ARG A 64 -14.74 13.52 -8.05
N THR A 65 -14.65 12.81 -6.93
CA THR A 65 -15.39 13.15 -5.71
C THR A 65 -14.66 14.20 -4.86
N ASN A 66 -13.37 14.02 -4.60
CA ASN A 66 -12.58 14.86 -3.70
C ASN A 66 -11.12 15.03 -4.21
N PRO A 67 -10.89 15.69 -5.37
CA PRO A 67 -9.55 15.87 -5.93
C PRO A 67 -8.59 16.61 -4.98
N GLU A 68 -9.14 17.48 -4.13
CA GLU A 68 -8.38 18.26 -3.13
C GLU A 68 -7.76 17.36 -2.05
N VAL A 69 -8.43 16.27 -1.67
CA VAL A 69 -7.91 15.30 -0.70
C VAL A 69 -6.70 14.55 -1.27
N ILE A 70 -6.72 14.23 -2.57
CA ILE A 70 -5.56 13.62 -3.24
C ILE A 70 -4.40 14.61 -3.32
N ALA A 71 -4.68 15.84 -3.75
CA ALA A 71 -3.68 16.89 -3.86
C ALA A 71 -2.99 17.14 -2.51
N GLU A 72 -3.78 17.21 -1.43
CA GLU A 72 -3.25 17.37 -0.07
C GLU A 72 -2.39 16.18 0.37
N ARG A 73 -2.81 14.94 0.08
CA ARG A 73 -2.04 13.73 0.41
C ARG A 73 -0.77 13.58 -0.43
N ALA A 74 -0.72 14.18 -1.60
CA ALA A 74 0.46 14.21 -2.48
C ALA A 74 1.50 15.25 -2.04
N GLU A 75 1.12 16.25 -1.25
CA GLU A 75 2.03 17.24 -0.69
C GLU A 75 2.54 16.80 0.69
N ILE A 76 3.86 16.82 0.88
CA ILE A 76 4.46 16.66 2.20
C ILE A 76 4.34 18.00 2.92
N LYS A 77 3.19 18.25 3.56
CA LYS A 77 2.97 19.49 4.32
C LYS A 77 3.82 19.49 5.59
N LYS A 78 4.58 20.57 5.79
CA LYS A 78 5.55 20.71 6.89
C LYS A 78 4.91 20.88 8.28
N ASP A 79 3.63 21.25 8.34
CA ASP A 79 2.90 21.59 9.58
C ASP A 79 2.23 20.38 10.29
N SER A 80 2.70 19.16 10.05
CA SER A 80 2.25 17.99 10.83
C SER A 80 2.88 18.00 12.23
N LYS A 81 2.10 17.70 13.28
CA LYS A 81 2.65 17.52 14.63
C LYS A 81 3.79 16.49 14.64
N GLY A 82 4.86 16.78 15.39
CA GLY A 82 6.08 15.97 15.36
C GLY A 82 5.88 14.48 15.71
N TRP A 83 5.00 14.18 16.65
CA TRP A 83 4.68 12.79 17.03
C TRP A 83 4.06 12.00 15.87
N ASP A 84 3.14 12.60 15.12
CA ASP A 84 2.44 11.98 13.98
C ASP A 84 3.40 11.70 12.81
N LYS A 85 4.37 12.60 12.60
CA LYS A 85 5.47 12.38 11.66
C LYS A 85 6.36 11.19 12.07
N THR A 86 6.63 11.03 13.37
CA THR A 86 7.38 9.88 13.89
C THR A 86 6.60 8.58 13.72
N PHE A 87 5.31 8.56 14.03
CA PHE A 87 4.45 7.40 13.76
C PHE A 87 4.42 7.05 12.28
N GLY A 88 4.26 8.03 11.39
CA GLY A 88 4.31 7.78 9.95
C GLY A 88 5.62 7.15 9.48
N LYS A 89 6.76 7.58 10.04
CA LYS A 89 8.07 6.96 9.76
C LYS A 89 8.16 5.54 10.31
N ILE A 90 7.74 5.32 11.56
CA ILE A 90 7.75 3.98 12.19
C ILE A 90 6.88 3.02 11.37
N SER A 91 5.66 3.42 11.04
CA SER A 91 4.74 2.60 10.23
C SER A 91 5.34 2.26 8.86
N MET A 92 6.01 3.23 8.22
CA MET A 92 6.71 2.98 6.95
C MET A 92 7.86 1.97 7.15
N THR A 93 8.72 2.17 8.15
CA THR A 93 9.83 1.26 8.45
C THR A 93 9.33 -0.16 8.75
N VAL A 94 8.31 -0.30 9.60
CA VAL A 94 7.71 -1.60 9.94
C VAL A 94 7.12 -2.25 8.69
N THR A 95 6.45 -1.48 7.81
CA THR A 95 5.92 -2.02 6.54
C THR A 95 7.04 -2.55 5.64
N LEU A 96 8.12 -1.80 5.47
CA LEU A 96 9.25 -2.24 4.65
C LEU A 96 9.93 -3.47 5.26
N ALA A 97 10.15 -3.49 6.57
CA ALA A 97 10.71 -4.62 7.28
C ALA A 97 9.86 -5.87 7.13
N MET A 98 8.53 -5.76 7.25
CA MET A 98 7.61 -6.89 7.05
C MET A 98 7.73 -7.48 5.64
N LEU A 99 7.83 -6.65 4.59
CA LEU A 99 7.97 -7.13 3.21
C LEU A 99 9.31 -7.84 2.99
N ILE A 100 10.40 -7.30 3.55
CA ILE A 100 11.73 -7.92 3.50
C ILE A 100 11.70 -9.27 4.22
N VAL A 101 11.14 -9.30 5.44
CA VAL A 101 11.02 -10.55 6.23
C VAL A 101 10.18 -11.58 5.47
N ALA A 102 9.06 -11.18 4.86
CA ALA A 102 8.22 -12.09 4.08
C ALA A 102 8.97 -12.67 2.86
N GLY A 103 9.77 -11.86 2.15
CA GLY A 103 10.58 -12.37 1.05
C GLY A 103 11.72 -13.28 1.53
N LEU A 104 12.41 -12.92 2.62
CA LEU A 104 13.45 -13.78 3.21
C LEU A 104 12.86 -15.10 3.74
N ASP A 105 11.67 -15.08 4.33
CA ASP A 105 10.92 -16.27 4.75
C ASP A 105 10.61 -17.17 3.55
N GLN A 106 10.11 -16.59 2.45
CA GLN A 106 9.91 -17.33 1.20
C GLN A 106 11.22 -17.94 0.67
N ARG A 107 12.34 -17.21 0.75
CA ARG A 107 13.66 -17.66 0.28
C ARG A 107 14.21 -18.82 1.10
N PHE A 108 14.20 -18.68 2.43
CA PHE A 108 14.83 -19.65 3.34
C PHE A 108 13.89 -20.78 3.75
N GLY A 109 12.59 -20.52 3.89
CA GLY A 109 11.56 -21.50 4.24
C GLY A 109 11.38 -22.59 3.18
N ARG A 110 11.65 -22.29 1.90
CA ARG A 110 11.64 -23.30 0.82
C ARG A 110 12.89 -24.18 0.79
N SER A 111 13.99 -23.73 1.41
CA SER A 111 15.30 -24.41 1.36
C SER A 111 15.41 -25.62 2.31
N GLY A 112 14.36 -25.96 3.06
CA GLY A 112 14.39 -27.08 4.02
C GLY A 112 15.38 -26.89 5.17
N LYS A 113 16.02 -25.72 5.30
CA LYS A 113 16.87 -25.36 6.42
C LYS A 113 16.00 -24.72 7.49
N PRO A 114 15.93 -25.28 8.70
CA PRO A 114 15.14 -24.69 9.77
C PRO A 114 15.84 -23.41 10.23
N PHE A 115 15.41 -22.27 9.70
CA PHE A 115 15.23 -21.10 10.54
C PHE A 115 13.81 -21.20 11.12
N GLY A 116 13.59 -22.29 11.85
CA GLY A 116 12.33 -22.61 12.51
C GLY A 116 12.15 -21.69 13.71
N TRP A 117 11.45 -20.57 13.52
CA TRP A 117 10.87 -19.88 14.68
C TRP A 117 9.67 -20.64 15.28
N LEU A 118 9.24 -21.75 14.66
CA LEU A 118 8.30 -22.71 15.24
C LEU A 118 8.72 -24.15 14.95
N ASP A 119 9.68 -24.66 15.70
CA ASP A 119 9.67 -26.08 16.07
C ASP A 119 8.50 -26.29 17.06
N LYS A 120 7.25 -26.43 16.57
CA LYS A 120 6.08 -26.70 17.44
C LYS A 120 4.98 -27.58 16.78
N PRO A 121 4.18 -28.28 17.61
CA PRO A 121 3.85 -29.71 17.48
C PRO A 121 2.53 -29.96 16.73
N PHE A 122 2.29 -29.23 15.63
CA PHE A 122 1.02 -29.29 14.89
C PHE A 122 1.17 -29.76 13.44
N GLY A 123 2.25 -30.49 13.10
CA GLY A 123 2.35 -31.17 11.80
C GLY A 123 2.24 -30.26 10.56
N LEU A 124 2.48 -28.95 10.71
CA LEU A 124 2.41 -27.97 9.62
C LEU A 124 3.75 -27.93 8.88
N SER A 125 4.07 -29.03 8.20
CA SER A 125 5.20 -29.10 7.27
C SER A 125 4.65 -28.99 5.84
N TYR A 126 5.25 -28.09 5.06
CA TYR A 126 5.02 -27.85 3.63
C TYR A 126 3.66 -27.26 3.22
N GLY A 127 3.52 -25.95 3.43
CA GLY A 127 2.51 -25.13 2.78
C GLY A 127 1.68 -24.38 3.82
N PHE A 128 1.77 -23.05 3.82
CA PHE A 128 0.74 -22.25 4.48
C PHE A 128 -0.63 -22.74 3.99
N PRO A 129 -1.57 -23.09 4.87
CA PRO A 129 -2.88 -23.55 4.42
C PRO A 129 -3.49 -22.46 3.55
N LEU A 130 -3.96 -22.84 2.36
CA LEU A 130 -4.57 -21.94 1.38
C LEU A 130 -5.57 -20.98 2.05
N GLY A 131 -6.29 -21.46 3.07
CA GLY A 131 -7.20 -20.66 3.88
C GLY A 131 -6.56 -19.40 4.49
N LEU A 132 -5.34 -19.46 5.02
CA LEU A 132 -4.67 -18.29 5.58
C LEU A 132 -4.29 -17.27 4.51
N HIS A 133 -3.87 -17.72 3.33
CA HIS A 133 -3.63 -16.82 2.20
C HIS A 133 -4.92 -16.13 1.74
N ILE A 134 -6.03 -16.86 1.66
CA ILE A 134 -7.33 -16.30 1.30
C ILE A 134 -7.82 -15.31 2.36
N ILE A 135 -7.73 -15.66 3.65
CA ILE A 135 -8.10 -14.76 4.75
C ILE A 135 -7.27 -13.47 4.69
N GLY A 136 -5.95 -13.60 4.55
CA GLY A 136 -5.06 -12.45 4.42
C GLY A 136 -5.39 -11.57 3.21
N LEU A 137 -5.70 -12.19 2.06
CA LEU A 137 -6.10 -11.47 0.85
C LEU A 137 -7.42 -10.73 1.03
N VAL A 138 -8.42 -11.37 1.65
CA VAL A 138 -9.71 -10.75 1.95
C VAL A 138 -9.55 -9.59 2.91
N MET A 139 -8.79 -9.77 4.00
CA MET A 139 -8.50 -8.69 4.95
C MET A 139 -7.76 -7.53 4.29
N TYR A 140 -6.81 -7.82 3.39
CA TYR A 140 -6.09 -6.80 2.63
C TYR A 140 -7.04 -6.02 1.71
N ALA A 141 -7.89 -6.71 0.97
CA ALA A 141 -8.88 -6.08 0.08
C ALA A 141 -9.89 -5.22 0.87
N ILE A 142 -10.38 -5.71 2.02
CA ILE A 142 -11.26 -4.95 2.92
C ILE A 142 -10.53 -3.70 3.45
N GLY A 143 -9.27 -3.83 3.87
CA GLY A 143 -8.47 -2.71 4.34
C GLY A 143 -8.30 -1.62 3.27
N ILE A 144 -8.03 -2.03 2.04
CA ILE A 144 -8.00 -1.12 0.88
C ILE A 144 -9.36 -0.44 0.69
N ALA A 145 -10.46 -1.21 0.67
CA ALA A 145 -11.80 -0.69 0.48
C ALA A 145 -12.19 0.31 1.57
N LEU A 146 -11.91 0.02 2.84
CA LEU A 146 -12.18 0.91 3.97
C LEU A 146 -11.37 2.21 3.89
N LEU A 147 -10.09 2.12 3.50
CA LEU A 147 -9.24 3.29 3.32
C LEU A 147 -9.81 4.22 2.24
N PHE A 148 -10.17 3.67 1.08
CA PHE A 148 -10.73 4.43 -0.02
C PHE A 148 -12.13 4.95 0.27
N TRP A 149 -12.99 4.15 0.89
CA TRP A 149 -14.33 4.57 1.31
C TRP A 149 -14.26 5.74 2.30
N SER A 150 -13.33 5.71 3.25
CA SER A 150 -13.10 6.82 4.18
C SER A 150 -12.68 8.09 3.44
N MET A 151 -11.81 7.97 2.43
CA MET A 151 -11.37 9.10 1.60
C MET A 151 -12.47 9.67 0.71
N VAL A 152 -13.39 8.84 0.23
CA VAL A 152 -14.52 9.27 -0.59
C VAL A 152 -15.59 9.93 0.28
N SER A 153 -15.87 9.36 1.45
CA SER A 153 -16.95 9.83 2.33
C SER A 153 -16.56 11.03 3.19
N ASN A 154 -15.25 11.28 3.41
CA ASN A 154 -14.78 12.34 4.28
C ASN A 154 -13.80 13.30 3.57
N LYS A 155 -14.28 14.52 3.29
CA LYS A 155 -13.47 15.60 2.70
C LYS A 155 -12.33 16.08 3.63
N TYR A 156 -12.43 15.84 4.93
CA TYR A 156 -11.43 16.20 5.94
C TYR A 156 -10.41 15.08 6.20
N PHE A 157 -10.37 14.03 5.35
CA PHE A 157 -9.48 12.88 5.52
C PHE A 157 -8.01 13.23 5.21
N SER A 158 -7.42 14.03 6.09
CA SER A 158 -6.03 14.45 6.09
C SER A 158 -5.10 13.26 6.35
N ARG A 159 -3.87 13.35 5.88
CA ARG A 159 -2.80 12.39 6.22
C ARG A 159 -2.26 12.58 7.63
N TYR A 160 -2.35 13.80 8.14
CA TYR A 160 -1.77 14.20 9.42
C TYR A 160 -2.79 14.95 10.27
N VAL A 161 -2.65 14.84 11.59
CA VAL A 161 -3.45 15.61 12.56
C VAL A 161 -3.11 17.08 12.44
N ARG A 162 -4.07 17.87 11.95
CA ARG A 162 -3.99 19.33 11.84
C ARG A 162 -5.33 19.98 12.18
N ILE A 163 -5.30 21.17 12.75
CA ILE A 163 -6.50 22.01 12.89
C ILE A 163 -6.61 22.82 11.60
N GLN A 164 -7.62 22.53 10.78
CA GLN A 164 -7.92 23.32 9.59
C GLN A 164 -8.73 24.54 10.04
N LYS A 165 -8.11 25.73 10.03
CA LYS A 165 -8.80 26.99 10.42
C LYS A 165 -9.61 27.61 9.29
N GLU A 166 -9.37 27.19 8.05
CA GLU A 166 -10.00 27.74 6.84
C GLU A 166 -10.63 26.62 6.03
N ARG A 167 -11.92 26.34 6.29
CA ARG A 167 -12.93 25.77 5.38
C ARG A 167 -14.24 25.51 6.08
#